data_AF-A0A6N3YZE2-F1
#
_entry.id   AF-A0A6N3YZE2-F1
#
_cell.length_a   1.000
_cell.length_b   1.000
_cell.length_c   1.000
_cell.angle_alpha   90.00
_cell.angle_beta   90.00
_cell.angle_gamma   90.00
#
_symmetry.space_group_name_H-M   'P 1'
#
loop_
_entity.id
_entity.type
_entity.pdbx_description
1 polymer ?
#
loop_
_entity_poly.entity_id
_entity_poly.type
_entity_poly.pdbx_seq_one_letter_code
_entity_poly.pdbx_strand_id
1 'polypeptide(L)' 'SLTVDSMGKWTYVLDNTLTDTQAISNGEVKTETFEIVVDDGQGGTVTHTVTVEVTGTNDLPEITDTSVITGA' A
#
# COMPACT_ATOMS: atom_id res chain seq x y z
N SER A 1 -0.80 4.99 1.28
CA SER A 1 -1.25 6.21 1.97
C SER A 1 -2.74 6.10 2.28
N LEU A 2 -3.21 6.81 3.31
CA LEU A 2 -4.61 6.87 3.68
C LEU A 2 -5.07 8.33 3.78
N THR A 3 -6.21 8.64 3.18
CA THR A 3 -6.84 9.96 3.23
C THR A 3 -8.26 9.83 3.74
N VAL A 4 -8.76 10.80 4.49
CA VAL A 4 -10.14 10.86 4.99
C VAL A 4 -10.80 12.15 4.51
N ASP A 5 -12.05 12.08 4.05
CA ASP A 5 -12.83 13.25 3.64
C ASP A 5 -13.67 13.83 4.80
N SER A 6 -14.35 14.95 4.54
CA SER A 6 -15.19 15.63 5.53
C SER A 6 -16.42 14.84 5.97
N MET A 7 -16.77 13.75 5.28
CA MET A 7 -17.86 12.83 5.64
C MET A 7 -17.34 11.60 6.39
N GLY A 8 -16.03 11.54 6.69
CA GLY A 8 -15.40 10.40 7.35
C GLY A 8 -15.13 9.22 6.42
N LYS A 9 -15.31 9.38 5.10
CA LYS A 9 -14.93 8.33 4.15
C LYS A 9 -13.43 8.31 4.01
N TRP A 10 -12.82 7.16 4.34
CA TRP A 10 -11.40 6.95 4.12
C TRP A 10 -11.14 6.25 2.79
N THR A 11 -9.99 6.56 2.18
CA THR A 11 -9.47 5.92 0.97
C THR A 11 -8.04 5.52 1.25
N TYR A 12 -7.73 4.25 0.99
CA TYR A 12 -6.39 3.70 1.07
C TYR A 12 -5.85 3.48 -0.36
N VAL A 13 -4.62 3.90 -0.60
CA VAL A 13 -3.91 3.70 -1.86
C VAL A 13 -2.56 3.08 -1.55
N LEU A 14 -2.33 1.87 -2.05
CA LEU A 14 -1.04 1.21 -2.04
C LEU A 14 -0.33 1.49 -3.37
N ASP A 15 0.91 1.97 -3.32
CA ASP A 15 1.75 2.10 -4.50
C ASP A 15 2.44 0.77 -4.78
N ASN A 16 1.86 0.00 -5.72
CA ASN A 16 2.38 -1.31 -6.07
C ASN A 16 3.71 -1.26 -6.85
N THR A 17 4.22 -0.07 -7.21
CA THR A 17 5.48 0.07 -7.94
C THR A 17 6.69 0.20 -7.03
N LEU A 18 6.48 0.40 -5.72
CA LEU A 18 7.56 0.49 -4.74
C LEU A 18 8.23 -0.87 -4.56
N THR A 19 9.57 -0.85 -4.49
CA THR A 19 10.38 -2.05 -4.24
C THR A 19 9.93 -2.80 -2.98
N ASP A 20 9.60 -2.07 -1.90
CA ASP A 20 9.18 -2.68 -0.64
C ASP A 20 7.81 -3.37 -0.75
N THR A 21 6.90 -2.83 -1.55
CA THR A 21 5.59 -3.44 -1.81
C THR A 21 5.73 -4.67 -2.69
N GLN A 22 6.57 -4.60 -3.72
CA GLN A 22 6.89 -5.74 -4.60
C GLN A 22 7.68 -6.84 -3.88
N ALA A 23 8.34 -6.53 -2.77
CA ALA A 23 9.09 -7.50 -1.97
C ALA A 23 8.21 -8.33 -1.01
N ILE A 24 6.90 -8.06 -0.91
CA ILE A 24 5.99 -8.86 -0.09
C ILE A 24 5.78 -10.21 -0.76
N SER A 25 6.24 -11.29 -0.11
CA SER A 25 6.22 -12.62 -0.70
C SER A 25 4.79 -13.13 -0.92
N ASN A 26 4.62 -14.07 -1.85
CA ASN A 26 3.31 -14.69 -2.10
C ASN A 26 2.74 -15.33 -0.81
N GLY A 27 1.58 -14.85 -0.38
CA GLY A 27 0.93 -15.29 0.86
C GLY A 27 1.49 -14.67 2.15
N GLU A 28 2.54 -13.86 2.07
CA GLU A 28 2.97 -13.01 3.18
C GLU A 28 1.94 -11.89 3.39
N VAL A 29 1.62 -11.60 4.64
CA VAL A 29 0.71 -10.52 5.01
C VAL A 29 1.49 -9.43 5.73
N LYS A 30 1.40 -8.20 5.25
CA LYS A 30 1.84 -6.99 5.95
C LYS A 30 0.62 -6.26 6.49
N THR A 31 0.74 -5.75 7.72
CA THR A 31 -0.31 -4.98 8.37
C THR A 31 0.10 -3.52 8.43
N GLU A 32 -0.78 -2.64 7.96
CA GLU A 32 -0.66 -1.19 8.11
C GLU A 32 -1.78 -0.70 9.04
N THR A 33 -1.41 0.20 9.96
CA THR A 33 -2.35 0.77 10.93
C THR A 33 -2.38 2.28 10.78
N PHE A 34 -3.57 2.84 10.65
CA PHE A 34 -3.81 4.27 10.54
C PHE A 34 -4.71 4.75 11.66
N GLU A 35 -4.33 5.82 12.34
CA GLU A 35 -5.17 6.47 13.33
C GLU A 35 -5.86 7.69 12.69
N ILE A 36 -7.19 7.69 12.75
CA ILE A 36 -8.03 8.79 12.31
C ILE A 36 -8.59 9.47 13.56
N VAL A 37 -8.22 10.73 13.77
CA VAL A 37 -8.75 11.54 14.86
C VAL A 37 -9.90 12.39 14.35
N VAL A 38 -11.07 12.24 14.99
CA VAL A 38 -12.27 13.03 14.74
C VAL A 38 -12.42 14.02 15.88
N ASP A 39 -12.49 15.31 15.56
CA ASP A 39 -12.70 16.40 16.51
C ASP A 39 -14.11 16.97 16.32
N ASP A 40 -14.87 17.12 17.40
CA ASP A 40 -16.22 17.68 17.38
C ASP A 40 -16.26 19.22 17.32
N GLY A 41 -15.09 19.87 17.33
CA GLY A 41 -14.92 21.32 17.32
C GLY A 41 -15.28 21.99 18.65
N GLN A 42 -15.68 21.22 19.66
CA GLN A 42 -16.05 21.67 21.00
C GLN A 42 -15.16 21.08 22.09
N GLY A 43 -14.00 20.54 21.70
CA GLY A 43 -12.97 20.01 22.59
C GLY A 43 -13.10 18.51 22.86
N GLY A 44 -14.06 17.82 22.23
CA GLY A 44 -14.16 16.38 22.22
C GLY A 44 -13.44 15.79 21.01
N THR A 45 -12.58 14.80 21.25
CA THR A 45 -11.93 14.04 20.19
C THR A 45 -12.18 12.55 20.35
N VAL A 46 -12.38 11.86 19.23
CA VAL A 46 -12.47 10.40 19.15
C VAL A 46 -11.41 9.89 18.19
N THR A 47 -10.65 8.88 18.61
CA THR A 47 -9.67 8.20 17.75
C THR A 47 -10.27 6.90 17.21
N HIS A 48 -10.19 6.71 15.90
CA HIS A 48 -10.55 5.49 15.20
C HIS A 48 -9.31 4.87 14.57
N THR A 49 -9.06 3.60 14.86
CA THR A 49 -7.95 2.84 14.27
C THR A 49 -8.45 2.05 13.06
N VAL A 50 -7.82 2.27 11.91
CA VAL A 50 -8.04 1.51 10.67
C VAL A 50 -6.85 0.57 10.47
N THR A 51 -7.14 -0.72 10.36
CA THR A 51 -6.14 -1.75 10.07
C THR A 51 -6.33 -2.24 8.64
N VAL A 52 -5.28 -2.18 7.84
CA VAL A 52 -5.23 -2.68 6.46
C VAL A 52 -4.27 -3.85 6.40
N GLU A 53 -4.73 -4.97 5.84
CA GLU A 53 -3.90 -6.14 5.57
C GLU A 53 -3.57 -6.19 4.08
N VAL A 54 -2.28 -6.20 3.76
CA VAL A 54 -1.74 -6.29 2.41
C VAL A 54 -1.15 -7.69 2.25
N THR A 55 -1.79 -8.51 1.42
CA THR A 55 -1.33 -9.86 1.10
C THR A 55 -0.50 -9.82 -0.18
N GLY A 56 0.74 -10.30 -0.12
CA GLY A 56 1.59 -10.42 -1.29
C GLY A 56 1.06 -11.48 -2.25
N THR A 57 1.18 -11.20 -3.55
CA THR A 57 0.82 -12.11 -4.64
C THR A 57 2.03 -12.36 -5.51
N ASN A 58 2.12 -13.56 -6.11
CA ASN A 58 3.19 -13.84 -7.07
C ASN A 58 2.93 -13.16 -8.42
N ASP A 59 3.86 -12.34 -8.89
CA ASP A 59 3.82 -11.76 -10.23
C ASP A 59 4.28 -12.75 -11.32
N LEU A 60 3.86 -12.51 -12.56
CA LEU A 60 4.31 -13.31 -13.70
C LEU A 60 5.81 -13.06 -13.96
N PRO A 61 6.58 -14.09 -14.35
CA PRO A 61 7.98 -13.91 -14.65
C PRO A 61 8.17 -13.01 -15.88
N GLU A 62 9.07 -12.03 -15.77
CA GLU A 62 9.53 -11.23 -16.91
C GLU A 62 10.87 -11.78 -17.41
N ILE A 63 10.94 -12.12 -18.71
CA ILE A 63 12.18 -12.51 -19.38
C ILE A 63 12.69 -11.31 -20.17
N THR A 64 13.83 -10.75 -19.77
CA THR A 64 14.58 -9.76 -20.56
C THR A 64 15.77 -10.45 -21.21
N ASP A 65 15.80 -10.48 -22.55
CA ASP A 65 16.93 -10.99 -23.33
C ASP A 65 17.54 -9.81 -24.11
N THR A 66 18.86 -9.65 -24.06
CA THR A 66 19.59 -8.65 -24.84
C THR A 66 20.73 -9.35 -25.56
N SER A 67 20.46 -9.78 -26.81
CA SER A 67 21.50 -10.31 -27.69
C SER A 67 22.15 -9.19 -28.47
N VAL A 68 23.41 -8.86 -28.14
CA VAL A 68 24.24 -7.95 -28.93
C VAL A 68 25.15 -8.79 -29.82
N ILE A 69 24.81 -8.91 -31.10
CA ILE A 69 25.72 -9.54 -32.08
C ILE A 69 26.61 -8.43 -32.65
N THR A 70 27.75 -8.18 -32.01
CA THR A 70 28.85 -7.45 -32.65
C THR A 70 29.62 -8.42 -33.55
N GLY A 71 29.26 -8.45 -34.83
CA GLY A 71 29.98 -9.18 -35.87
C GLY A 71 31.26 -8.44 -36.30
N ALA A 72 32.32 -9.22 -36.56
CA ALA A 72 33.51 -8.81 -37.29
C ALA A 72 33.51 -9.45 -38.69
#